data_AF-A0A5A5RW41-F1
#
_entry.id   AF-A0A5A5RW41-F1
#
_cell.length_a   1.000
_cell.length_b   1.000
_cell.length_c   1.000
_cell.angle_alpha   90.00
_cell.angle_beta   90.00
_cell.angle_gamma   90.00
#
_symmetry.space_group_name_H-M   'P 1'
#
loop_
_entity.id
_entity.type
_entity.pdbx_description
1 polymer ?
#
loop_
_entity_poly.entity_id
_entity_poly.type
_entity_poly.pdbx_seq_one_letter_code
_entity_poly.pdbx_strand_id
1 'polypeptide(L)'
;MIIPLLFLSSFPSIQSYLSSRKETVLLPANKLWLNTGLEIKPGQEVKITATGSINLAIHRLVEAAYTHKYPRLGWMEPEGGQPLGYKDLRIKQYLISPDNNYGVLLACITTEDLSKTNPKPKNISVIGRNASIKSEKGGKLWLVVNDAVLNKDAESAYILSQKELDETYGSGKVTVKQREDEWKRIVDDSYFEAYFDDNSGAFLVQIQFAQ
;
A
#
# COMPACT_ATOMS: atom_id res chain seq x y z
N MET A 1 -43.65 -1.50 65.55
CA MET A 1 -42.35 -0.92 65.16
C MET A 1 -41.81 -1.79 64.04
N ILE A 2 -41.94 -1.34 62.79
CA ILE A 2 -41.69 -2.12 61.57
C ILE A 2 -40.34 -1.68 61.02
N ILE A 3 -39.40 -2.61 60.88
CA ILE A 3 -38.14 -2.40 60.16
C ILE A 3 -38.36 -2.97 58.75
N PRO A 4 -38.31 -2.17 57.67
CA PRO A 4 -38.30 -2.73 56.32
C PRO A 4 -36.87 -3.13 55.92
N LEU A 5 -36.77 -4.37 55.44
CA LEU A 5 -35.60 -5.01 54.86
C LEU A 5 -35.16 -4.32 53.56
N LEU A 6 -33.88 -3.93 53.55
CA LEU A 6 -32.88 -4.04 52.48
C LEU A 6 -33.36 -3.95 51.01
N PHE A 7 -33.02 -2.82 50.39
CA PHE A 7 -32.88 -2.66 48.94
C PHE A 7 -31.90 -3.71 48.37
N LEU A 8 -32.41 -4.61 47.55
CA LEU A 8 -31.63 -5.32 46.54
C LEU A 8 -31.13 -4.27 45.54
N SER A 9 -29.87 -3.84 45.70
CA SER A 9 -29.17 -3.12 44.64
C SER A 9 -28.96 -4.08 43.48
N SER A 10 -29.60 -3.76 42.37
CA SER A 10 -29.32 -4.32 41.06
C SER A 10 -27.86 -4.05 40.71
N PHE A 11 -27.00 -5.05 40.91
CA PHE A 11 -25.71 -5.08 40.23
C PHE A 11 -25.98 -5.04 38.73
N PRO A 12 -25.48 -4.03 37.97
CA PRO A 12 -25.45 -4.15 36.53
C PRO A 12 -24.62 -5.39 36.21
N SER A 13 -25.24 -6.32 35.50
CA SER A 13 -24.63 -7.57 35.07
C SER A 13 -23.30 -7.26 34.40
N ILE A 14 -22.26 -7.96 34.83
CA ILE A 14 -20.97 -8.08 34.14
C ILE A 14 -21.24 -8.91 32.88
N GLN A 15 -21.99 -8.36 31.94
CA GLN A 15 -22.22 -8.94 30.63
C GLN A 15 -21.54 -8.00 29.63
N SER A 16 -20.28 -8.33 29.38
CA SER A 16 -19.49 -7.93 28.21
C SER A 16 -19.06 -6.46 28.07
N TYR A 17 -18.06 -6.07 28.85
CA TYR A 17 -16.88 -5.45 28.23
C TYR A 17 -16.18 -6.51 27.35
N LEU A 18 -16.85 -6.97 26.28
CA LEU A 18 -16.20 -7.79 25.25
C LEU A 18 -15.41 -6.82 24.39
N SER A 19 -14.16 -6.57 24.76
CA SER A 19 -13.25 -5.76 23.96
C SER A 19 -13.19 -6.36 22.55
N SER A 20 -13.68 -5.64 21.54
CA SER A 20 -13.42 -5.97 20.14
C SER A 20 -11.91 -6.22 19.99
N ARG A 21 -11.51 -7.38 19.46
CA ARG A 21 -10.11 -7.72 19.25
C ARG A 21 -9.47 -6.61 18.40
N LYS A 22 -8.31 -6.12 18.84
CA LYS A 22 -7.51 -5.11 18.13
C LYS A 22 -6.10 -5.64 17.94
N GLU A 23 -5.60 -5.51 16.74
CA GLU A 23 -4.24 -5.90 16.36
C GLU A 23 -3.54 -4.70 15.74
N THR A 24 -2.24 -4.57 15.94
CA THR A 24 -1.43 -3.49 15.37
C THR A 24 -0.32 -4.10 14.53
N VAL A 25 -0.20 -3.63 13.29
CA VAL A 25 0.79 -4.08 12.33
C VAL A 25 1.56 -2.87 11.82
N LEU A 26 2.88 -3.01 11.69
CA LEU A 26 3.71 -2.04 10.99
C LEU A 26 3.79 -2.46 9.52
N LEU A 27 3.41 -1.57 8.60
CA LEU A 27 3.57 -1.75 7.17
C LEU A 27 4.74 -0.90 6.66
N PRO A 28 5.93 -1.48 6.42
CA PRO A 28 7.01 -0.79 5.72
C PRO A 28 6.60 -0.47 4.28
N ALA A 29 6.99 0.72 3.79
CA ALA A 29 6.61 1.17 2.46
C ALA A 29 7.23 0.34 1.32
N ASN A 30 8.40 -0.27 1.58
CA ASN A 30 9.12 -1.14 0.66
C ASN A 30 8.74 -2.62 0.79
N LYS A 31 7.65 -2.95 1.52
CA LYS A 31 7.16 -4.33 1.58
C LYS A 31 6.04 -4.55 0.58
N LEU A 32 6.35 -5.19 -0.55
CA LEU A 32 5.34 -5.63 -1.49
C LEU A 32 4.46 -6.71 -0.81
N TRP A 33 3.18 -6.39 -0.62
CA TRP A 33 2.18 -7.22 0.06
C TRP A 33 2.66 -7.84 1.38
N LEU A 34 2.49 -7.10 2.46
CA LEU A 34 2.70 -7.61 3.81
C LEU A 34 1.57 -8.56 4.21
N ASN A 35 1.91 -9.83 4.44
CA ASN A 35 1.03 -10.76 5.13
C ASN A 35 0.95 -10.40 6.61
N THR A 36 -0.23 -10.02 7.10
CA THR A 36 -0.41 -9.64 8.51
C THR A 36 -0.45 -10.85 9.45
N GLY A 37 -0.61 -12.07 8.92
CA GLY A 37 -0.88 -13.29 9.69
C GLY A 37 -2.30 -13.37 10.26
N LEU A 38 -3.14 -12.36 10.00
CA LEU A 38 -4.52 -12.32 10.50
C LEU A 38 -5.47 -12.99 9.52
N GLU A 39 -6.26 -13.93 10.05
CA GLU A 39 -7.31 -14.61 9.31
C GLU A 39 -8.66 -13.91 9.55
N ILE A 40 -9.34 -13.58 8.45
CA ILE A 40 -10.68 -12.98 8.44
C ILE A 40 -11.68 -14.04 8.02
N LYS A 41 -12.72 -14.24 8.84
CA LYS A 41 -13.78 -15.21 8.53
C LYS A 41 -14.70 -14.71 7.41
N PRO A 42 -15.36 -15.61 6.66
CA PRO A 42 -16.43 -15.24 5.74
C PRO A 42 -17.46 -14.31 6.40
N GLY A 43 -17.76 -13.19 5.76
CA GLY A 43 -18.73 -12.18 6.23
C GLY A 43 -18.25 -11.31 7.41
N GLN A 44 -17.09 -11.60 8.01
CA GLN A 44 -16.57 -10.81 9.12
C GLN A 44 -16.09 -9.45 8.61
N GLU A 45 -16.60 -8.38 9.22
CA GLU A 45 -16.11 -7.03 8.99
C GLU A 45 -14.88 -6.74 9.86
N VAL A 46 -13.91 -6.05 9.28
CA VAL A 46 -12.78 -5.47 10.00
C VAL A 46 -12.67 -3.98 9.69
N LYS A 47 -12.49 -3.19 10.75
CA LYS A 47 -12.18 -1.77 10.65
C LYS A 47 -10.67 -1.60 10.70
N ILE A 48 -10.12 -0.93 9.70
CA ILE A 48 -8.70 -0.64 9.58
C ILE A 48 -8.50 0.87 9.75
N THR A 49 -7.55 1.26 10.59
CA THR A 49 -7.10 2.64 10.74
C THR A 49 -5.58 2.70 10.58
N ALA A 50 -5.07 3.76 9.97
CA ALA A 50 -3.65 3.90 9.71
C ALA A 50 -3.14 5.30 10.02
N THR A 51 -1.90 5.38 10.48
CA THR A 51 -1.15 6.62 10.67
C THR A 51 0.29 6.43 10.16
N GLY A 52 1.07 7.51 10.15
CA GLY A 52 2.46 7.48 9.72
C GLY A 52 2.65 8.15 8.36
N SER A 53 3.84 7.99 7.81
CA SER A 53 4.19 8.62 6.55
C SER A 53 5.22 7.80 5.80
N ILE A 54 5.13 7.85 4.48
CA ILE A 54 6.02 7.13 3.55
C ILE A 54 6.55 8.07 2.47
N ASN A 55 7.63 7.71 1.80
CA ASN A 55 8.12 8.38 0.60
C ASN A 55 8.33 7.32 -0.48
N LEU A 56 7.79 7.53 -1.68
CA LEU A 56 7.81 6.51 -2.75
C LEU A 56 9.04 6.61 -3.68
N ALA A 57 9.99 7.47 -3.36
CA ALA A 57 11.19 7.66 -4.16
C ALA A 57 12.25 8.35 -3.31
N ILE A 58 12.77 7.65 -2.29
CA ILE A 58 13.66 8.28 -1.30
C ILE A 58 14.91 8.89 -1.96
N HIS A 59 15.38 8.31 -3.07
CA HIS A 59 16.49 8.84 -3.84
C HIS A 59 16.24 10.28 -4.33
N ARG A 60 14.99 10.63 -4.69
CA ARG A 60 14.63 12.00 -5.09
C ARG A 60 14.67 12.99 -3.95
N LEU A 61 14.35 12.55 -2.74
CA LEU A 61 14.49 13.37 -1.55
C LEU A 61 15.96 13.67 -1.27
N VAL A 62 16.82 12.65 -1.41
CA VAL A 62 18.28 12.77 -1.24
C VAL A 62 18.89 13.68 -2.31
N GLU A 63 18.56 13.49 -3.60
CA GLU A 63 18.98 14.36 -4.71
C GLU A 63 18.60 15.83 -4.48
N ALA A 64 17.36 16.07 -4.02
CA ALA A 64 16.85 17.41 -3.76
C ALA A 64 17.62 18.08 -2.60
N ALA A 65 17.94 17.33 -1.54
CA ALA A 65 18.76 17.81 -0.44
C ALA A 65 20.17 18.20 -0.91
N TYR A 66 20.83 17.36 -1.73
CA TYR A 66 22.16 17.66 -2.29
C TYR A 66 22.17 18.86 -3.23
N THR A 67 21.05 19.13 -3.92
CA THR A 67 20.93 20.23 -4.90
C THR A 67 20.26 21.48 -4.34
N HIS A 68 19.97 21.51 -3.04
CA HIS A 68 19.26 22.60 -2.35
C HIS A 68 17.93 22.98 -3.02
N LYS A 69 17.17 21.98 -3.48
CA LYS A 69 15.87 22.15 -4.14
C LYS A 69 14.76 21.52 -3.31
N TYR A 70 13.52 21.96 -3.54
CA TYR A 70 12.35 21.25 -3.03
C TYR A 70 12.24 19.86 -3.68
N PRO A 71 11.97 18.80 -2.90
CA PRO A 71 11.79 17.48 -3.45
C PRO A 71 10.53 17.43 -4.32
N ARG A 72 10.63 16.75 -5.46
CA ARG A 72 9.48 16.53 -6.34
C ARG A 72 8.46 15.59 -5.73
N LEU A 73 8.91 14.72 -4.82
CA LEU A 73 8.07 13.79 -4.09
C LEU A 73 8.29 13.96 -2.59
N GLY A 74 7.27 14.46 -1.90
CA GLY A 74 7.25 14.59 -0.45
C GLY A 74 6.87 13.30 0.25
N TRP A 75 6.82 13.37 1.58
CA TRP A 75 6.21 12.34 2.41
C TRP A 75 4.69 12.32 2.21
N MET A 76 4.10 11.13 2.19
CA MET A 76 2.67 10.89 1.99
C MET A 76 2.06 10.22 3.22
N GLU A 77 0.85 10.63 3.55
CA GLU A 77 0.00 9.99 4.56
C GLU A 77 -0.75 8.79 3.97
N PRO A 78 -1.48 7.99 4.77
CA PRO A 78 -2.19 6.79 4.29
C PRO A 78 -3.20 7.00 3.15
N GLU A 79 -3.72 8.21 2.96
CA GLU A 79 -4.58 8.57 1.82
C GLU A 79 -3.83 8.65 0.47
N GLY A 80 -2.50 8.64 0.53
CA GLY A 80 -1.64 8.84 -0.62
C GLY A 80 -1.75 10.25 -1.19
N GLY A 81 -1.28 10.40 -2.42
CA GLY A 81 -1.41 11.63 -3.19
C GLY A 81 -1.12 11.43 -4.66
N GLN A 82 -1.23 12.52 -5.41
CA GLN A 82 -0.74 12.57 -6.78
C GLN A 82 0.72 13.06 -6.74
N PRO A 83 1.67 12.31 -7.31
CA PRO A 83 3.06 12.71 -7.28
C PRO A 83 3.26 13.93 -8.19
N LEU A 84 3.95 14.96 -7.69
CA LEU A 84 4.16 16.19 -8.46
C LEU A 84 5.20 15.95 -9.56
N GLY A 85 4.82 16.28 -10.80
CA GLY A 85 5.77 16.34 -11.91
C GLY A 85 6.15 15.00 -12.55
N TYR A 86 5.34 13.95 -12.38
CA TYR A 86 5.45 12.76 -13.25
C TYR A 86 5.09 13.14 -14.68
N LYS A 87 6.07 13.06 -15.57
CA LYS A 87 5.89 13.29 -17.00
C LYS A 87 5.43 12.03 -17.74
N ASP A 88 5.77 10.86 -17.20
CA ASP A 88 5.38 9.57 -17.77
C ASP A 88 4.12 9.03 -17.10
N LEU A 89 2.97 9.28 -17.71
CA LEU A 89 1.69 8.79 -17.20
C LEU A 89 1.53 7.27 -17.34
N ARG A 90 2.36 6.59 -18.16
CA ARG A 90 2.29 5.13 -18.34
C ARG A 90 2.73 4.38 -17.10
N ILE A 91 3.49 5.02 -16.20
CA ILE A 91 3.87 4.39 -14.92
C ILE A 91 2.64 3.99 -14.09
N LYS A 92 1.48 4.63 -14.32
CA LYS A 92 0.20 4.22 -13.72
C LYS A 92 -0.16 2.77 -14.04
N GLN A 93 0.25 2.24 -15.18
CA GLN A 93 -0.01 0.84 -15.58
C GLN A 93 0.73 -0.15 -14.67
N TYR A 94 1.82 0.28 -14.03
CA TYR A 94 2.61 -0.53 -13.11
C TYR A 94 2.14 -0.45 -11.67
N LEU A 95 1.27 0.52 -11.35
CA LEU A 95 0.65 0.57 -10.04
C LEU A 95 -0.10 -0.72 -9.74
N ILE A 96 -0.04 -1.12 -8.46
CA ILE A 96 -0.86 -2.21 -7.93
C ILE A 96 -2.35 -1.90 -8.15
N SER A 97 -2.75 -0.64 -7.96
CA SER A 97 -4.10 -0.12 -8.23
C SER A 97 -4.04 1.19 -9.05
N PRO A 98 -4.11 1.10 -10.40
CA PRO A 98 -3.91 2.23 -11.31
C PRO A 98 -4.85 3.43 -11.16
N ASP A 99 -6.08 3.18 -10.71
CA ASP A 99 -7.12 4.20 -10.60
C ASP A 99 -7.09 4.96 -9.26
N ASN A 100 -6.17 4.59 -8.36
CA ASN A 100 -6.06 5.15 -7.02
C ASN A 100 -4.80 6.00 -6.85
N ASN A 101 -4.77 6.80 -5.78
CA ASN A 101 -3.63 7.64 -5.44
C ASN A 101 -2.35 6.82 -5.27
N TYR A 102 -1.21 7.42 -5.61
CA TYR A 102 0.09 6.85 -5.27
C TYR A 102 0.24 6.88 -3.75
N GLY A 103 0.83 5.85 -3.17
CA GLY A 103 1.11 5.77 -1.74
C GLY A 103 -0.10 5.45 -0.86
N VAL A 104 -1.31 5.35 -1.43
CA VAL A 104 -2.50 5.03 -0.63
C VAL A 104 -2.36 3.64 -0.01
N LEU A 105 -2.78 3.49 1.24
CA LEU A 105 -2.87 2.19 1.89
C LEU A 105 -3.96 1.34 1.22
N LEU A 106 -3.56 0.16 0.75
CA LEU A 106 -4.43 -0.85 0.19
C LEU A 106 -4.47 -2.07 1.10
N ALA A 107 -5.58 -2.80 1.03
CA ALA A 107 -5.73 -4.10 1.66
C ALA A 107 -6.35 -5.12 0.70
N CYS A 108 -6.07 -6.40 0.95
CA CYS A 108 -6.71 -7.52 0.28
C CYS A 108 -6.97 -8.63 1.31
N ILE A 109 -8.17 -9.20 1.29
CA ILE A 109 -8.48 -10.41 2.06
C ILE A 109 -8.58 -11.56 1.07
N THR A 110 -7.62 -12.48 1.09
CA THR A 110 -7.57 -13.56 0.09
C THR A 110 -6.95 -14.84 0.67
N THR A 111 -7.32 -15.97 0.07
CA THR A 111 -6.65 -17.25 0.28
C THR A 111 -5.44 -17.44 -0.65
N GLU A 112 -5.29 -16.58 -1.65
CA GLU A 112 -4.16 -16.59 -2.56
C GLU A 112 -2.89 -16.10 -1.86
N ASP A 113 -1.74 -16.65 -2.30
CA ASP A 113 -0.44 -16.15 -1.86
C ASP A 113 -0.02 -14.97 -2.75
N LEU A 114 0.15 -13.82 -2.11
CA LEU A 114 0.55 -12.56 -2.75
C LEU A 114 2.07 -12.32 -2.65
N SER A 115 2.87 -13.31 -2.24
CA SER A 115 4.34 -13.21 -2.22
C SER A 115 5.00 -13.25 -3.61
N LYS A 116 4.21 -13.17 -4.69
CA LYS A 116 4.69 -13.22 -6.07
C LYS A 116 5.13 -11.83 -6.53
N THR A 117 5.89 -11.79 -7.62
CA THR A 117 6.25 -10.53 -8.27
C THR A 117 5.01 -9.84 -8.85
N ASN A 118 4.77 -8.59 -8.44
CA ASN A 118 3.66 -7.72 -8.89
C ASN A 118 2.26 -8.37 -8.90
N PRO A 119 1.76 -8.88 -7.76
CA PRO A 119 0.41 -9.43 -7.69
C PRO A 119 -0.61 -8.29 -7.77
N LYS A 120 -1.59 -8.44 -8.66
CA LYS A 120 -2.75 -7.55 -8.79
C LYS A 120 -4.04 -8.33 -8.51
N PRO A 121 -4.33 -8.68 -7.25
CA PRO A 121 -5.54 -9.41 -6.91
C PRO A 121 -6.79 -8.61 -7.29
N LYS A 122 -7.88 -9.30 -7.62
CA LYS A 122 -9.11 -8.64 -8.10
C LYS A 122 -9.87 -7.88 -7.01
N ASN A 123 -9.62 -8.19 -5.74
CA ASN A 123 -10.40 -7.73 -4.59
C ASN A 123 -9.60 -6.79 -3.68
N ILE A 124 -8.90 -5.84 -4.28
CA ILE A 124 -8.20 -4.77 -3.56
C ILE A 124 -9.22 -3.79 -3.00
N SER A 125 -9.08 -3.46 -1.72
CA SER A 125 -9.82 -2.38 -1.04
C SER A 125 -8.88 -1.20 -0.78
N VAL A 126 -9.35 0.00 -1.09
CA VAL A 126 -8.67 1.25 -0.71
C VAL A 126 -9.00 1.53 0.75
N ILE A 127 -7.97 1.65 1.59
CA ILE A 127 -8.16 1.86 3.03
C ILE A 127 -7.95 3.32 3.41
N GLY A 128 -6.94 3.97 2.84
CA GLY A 128 -6.60 5.33 3.25
C GLY A 128 -6.24 5.38 4.75
N ARG A 129 -6.68 6.43 5.44
CA ARG A 129 -6.52 6.59 6.89
C ARG A 129 -7.48 5.70 7.67
N ASN A 130 -8.66 5.42 7.14
CA ASN A 130 -9.66 4.60 7.79
C ASN A 130 -10.68 4.01 6.80
N ALA A 131 -10.96 2.72 6.93
CA ALA A 131 -12.02 2.04 6.19
C ALA A 131 -12.50 0.78 6.94
N SER A 132 -13.71 0.33 6.62
CA SER A 132 -14.19 -1.00 6.97
C SER A 132 -14.20 -1.88 5.73
N ILE A 133 -13.70 -3.11 5.85
CA ILE A 133 -13.69 -4.09 4.77
C ILE A 133 -14.24 -5.42 5.27
N LYS A 134 -14.81 -6.19 4.35
CA LYS A 134 -15.31 -7.55 4.60
C LYS A 134 -15.00 -8.44 3.42
N SER A 135 -14.96 -9.75 3.64
CA SER A 135 -14.81 -10.74 2.57
C SER A 135 -15.86 -11.83 2.70
N GLU A 136 -16.61 -12.07 1.63
CA GLU A 136 -17.60 -13.16 1.59
C GLU A 136 -16.95 -14.54 1.65
N LYS A 137 -15.67 -14.66 1.25
CA LYS A 137 -14.92 -15.92 1.28
C LYS A 137 -14.00 -16.06 2.50
N GLY A 138 -13.78 -14.96 3.23
CA GLY A 138 -12.70 -14.89 4.22
C GLY A 138 -11.31 -14.98 3.58
N GLY A 139 -10.29 -15.20 4.40
CA GLY A 139 -8.90 -15.36 3.96
C GLY A 139 -7.90 -14.63 4.87
N LYS A 140 -6.65 -14.56 4.43
CA LYS A 140 -5.61 -13.79 5.12
C LYS A 140 -5.70 -12.33 4.72
N LEU A 141 -5.50 -11.43 5.69
CA LEU A 141 -5.40 -9.99 5.43
C LEU A 141 -3.97 -9.64 5.00
N TRP A 142 -3.87 -9.02 3.83
CA TRP A 142 -2.64 -8.48 3.26
C TRP A 142 -2.75 -6.97 3.13
N LEU A 143 -1.64 -6.27 3.37
CA LEU A 143 -1.55 -4.81 3.29
C LEU A 143 -0.43 -4.41 2.33
N VAL A 144 -0.62 -3.34 1.59
CA VAL A 144 0.43 -2.80 0.70
C VAL A 144 0.23 -1.31 0.47
N VAL A 145 1.32 -0.64 0.14
CA VAL A 145 1.29 0.73 -0.37
C VAL A 145 1.06 0.69 -1.88
N ASN A 146 0.16 1.52 -2.40
CA ASN A 146 -0.05 1.59 -3.84
C ASN A 146 1.14 2.25 -4.55
N ASP A 147 1.97 1.47 -5.21
CA ASP A 147 3.07 1.99 -5.99
C ASP A 147 3.42 1.07 -7.18
N ALA A 148 4.35 1.53 -8.02
CA ALA A 148 4.73 0.86 -9.26
C ALA A 148 5.57 -0.38 -8.99
N VAL A 149 5.13 -1.51 -9.51
CA VAL A 149 5.90 -2.76 -9.54
C VAL A 149 5.93 -3.24 -10.98
N LEU A 150 7.10 -3.69 -11.46
CA LEU A 150 7.22 -4.23 -12.80
C LEU A 150 6.81 -5.69 -12.83
N ASN A 151 6.48 -6.20 -14.00
CA ASN A 151 6.33 -7.63 -14.26
C ASN A 151 6.95 -7.95 -15.62
N LYS A 152 7.09 -9.23 -15.96
CA LYS A 152 7.69 -9.65 -17.23
C LYS A 152 6.97 -9.09 -18.47
N ASP A 153 5.67 -8.83 -18.35
CA ASP A 153 4.85 -8.33 -19.46
C ASP A 153 4.96 -6.80 -19.65
N ALA A 154 5.67 -6.10 -18.75
CA ALA A 154 5.84 -4.66 -18.77
C ALA A 154 6.83 -4.15 -19.83
N GLU A 155 7.58 -5.03 -20.51
CA GLU A 155 8.66 -4.66 -21.43
C GLU A 155 8.22 -3.63 -22.47
N SER A 156 7.10 -3.88 -23.15
CA SER A 156 6.61 -3.01 -24.23
C SER A 156 6.17 -1.63 -23.76
N ALA A 157 5.78 -1.50 -22.49
CA ALA A 157 5.46 -0.21 -21.88
C ALA A 157 6.69 0.46 -21.24
N TYR A 158 7.78 -0.29 -21.01
CA TYR A 158 9.03 0.20 -20.43
C TYR A 158 10.00 0.69 -21.52
N ILE A 159 10.15 -0.08 -22.60
CA ILE A 159 11.01 0.23 -23.74
C ILE A 159 10.17 0.93 -24.81
N LEU A 160 10.18 2.25 -24.73
CA LEU A 160 9.41 3.13 -25.61
C LEU A 160 10.21 3.49 -26.85
N SER A 161 9.53 4.00 -27.90
CA SER A 161 10.25 4.57 -29.04
C SER A 161 11.04 5.81 -28.62
N GLN A 162 12.12 6.12 -29.36
CA GLN A 162 12.93 7.31 -29.07
C GLN A 162 12.10 8.61 -29.10
N LYS A 163 11.11 8.68 -29.99
CA LYS A 163 10.18 9.81 -30.08
C LYS A 163 9.40 10.00 -28.77
N GLU A 164 8.83 8.93 -28.24
CA GLU A 164 8.08 8.97 -26.98
C GLU A 164 8.96 9.31 -25.78
N LEU A 165 10.21 8.80 -25.76
CA LEU A 165 11.19 9.14 -24.72
C LEU A 165 11.54 10.63 -24.76
N ASP A 166 11.80 11.18 -25.95
CA ASP A 166 12.12 12.59 -26.14
C ASP A 166 10.95 13.49 -25.75
N GLU A 167 9.70 13.11 -26.10
CA GLU A 167 8.48 13.82 -25.69
C GLU A 167 8.29 13.81 -24.16
N THR A 168 8.61 12.68 -23.51
CA THR A 168 8.40 12.50 -22.07
C THR A 168 9.48 13.17 -21.22
N TYR A 169 10.76 12.95 -21.56
CA TYR A 169 11.91 13.31 -20.72
C TYR A 169 12.67 14.53 -21.25
N GLY A 170 12.50 14.85 -22.54
CA GLY A 170 13.27 15.84 -23.27
C GLY A 170 14.33 15.17 -24.15
N SER A 171 14.58 15.76 -25.32
CA SER A 171 15.42 15.14 -26.35
C SER A 171 16.82 14.78 -25.86
N GLY A 172 17.24 13.54 -26.16
CA GLY A 172 18.56 13.02 -25.86
C GLY A 172 18.84 12.73 -24.37
N LYS A 173 17.86 12.92 -23.47
CA LYS A 173 18.06 12.66 -22.03
C LYS A 173 17.96 11.18 -21.65
N VAL A 174 17.15 10.43 -22.38
CA VAL A 174 16.96 8.99 -22.21
C VAL A 174 16.93 8.38 -23.60
N THR A 175 17.67 7.29 -23.80
CA THR A 175 17.74 6.59 -25.09
C THR A 175 17.05 5.22 -25.01
N VAL A 176 16.57 4.73 -26.16
CA VAL A 176 16.01 3.36 -26.26
C VAL A 176 17.01 2.33 -25.75
N LYS A 177 18.28 2.45 -26.16
CA LYS A 177 19.36 1.56 -25.72
C LYS A 177 19.53 1.54 -24.20
N GLN A 178 19.47 2.71 -23.54
CA GLN A 178 19.52 2.76 -22.08
C GLN A 178 18.36 1.99 -21.44
N ARG A 179 17.14 2.10 -21.98
CA ARG A 179 15.98 1.35 -21.50
C ARG A 179 16.11 -0.15 -21.76
N GLU A 180 16.63 -0.55 -22.91
CA GLU A 180 16.94 -1.96 -23.24
C GLU A 180 17.97 -2.54 -22.26
N ASP A 181 19.06 -1.82 -22.00
CA ASP A 181 20.12 -2.24 -21.07
C ASP A 181 19.62 -2.29 -19.61
N GLU A 182 18.75 -1.37 -19.19
CA GLU A 182 18.06 -1.41 -17.90
C GLU A 182 17.11 -2.59 -17.78
N TRP A 183 16.26 -2.81 -18.79
CA TRP A 183 15.30 -3.90 -18.81
C TRP A 183 16.00 -5.26 -18.76
N LYS A 184 17.06 -5.42 -19.55
CA LYS A 184 17.89 -6.62 -19.54
C LYS A 184 18.41 -6.93 -18.14
N ARG A 185 18.91 -5.93 -17.41
CA ARG A 185 19.36 -6.12 -16.02
C ARG A 185 18.23 -6.51 -15.08
N ILE A 186 17.08 -5.84 -15.18
CA ILE A 186 15.89 -6.18 -14.38
C ILE A 186 15.48 -7.64 -14.59
N VAL A 187 15.48 -8.12 -15.84
CA VAL A 187 15.13 -9.50 -16.17
C VAL A 187 16.21 -10.49 -15.70
N ASP A 188 17.48 -10.22 -16.00
CA ASP A 188 18.61 -11.09 -15.66
C ASP A 188 18.74 -11.25 -14.13
N ASP A 189 18.53 -10.17 -13.37
CA ASP A 189 18.58 -10.16 -11.90
C ASP A 189 17.24 -10.53 -11.23
N SER A 190 16.17 -10.69 -12.02
CA SER A 190 14.79 -10.84 -11.54
C SER A 190 14.33 -9.72 -10.60
N TYR A 191 14.86 -8.50 -10.76
CA TYR A 191 14.64 -7.36 -9.86
C TYR A 191 13.46 -6.48 -10.30
N PHE A 192 12.28 -7.08 -10.38
CA PHE A 192 11.05 -6.40 -10.83
C PHE A 192 10.45 -5.41 -9.81
N GLU A 193 10.94 -5.44 -8.58
CA GLU A 193 10.54 -4.54 -7.48
C GLU A 193 11.41 -3.27 -7.44
N ALA A 194 12.26 -3.03 -8.45
CA ALA A 194 13.21 -1.91 -8.46
C ALA A 194 12.60 -0.52 -8.23
N TYR A 195 11.35 -0.28 -8.66
CA TYR A 195 10.62 0.97 -8.42
C TYR A 195 9.88 1.03 -7.08
N PHE A 196 9.79 -0.11 -6.39
CA PHE A 196 9.07 -0.25 -5.13
C PHE A 196 10.04 -0.29 -3.94
N ASP A 197 11.23 -0.84 -4.15
CA ASP A 197 12.24 -1.04 -3.10
C ASP A 197 12.90 0.26 -2.62
N ASP A 198 12.83 1.34 -3.40
CA ASP A 198 13.28 2.67 -2.98
C ASP A 198 12.21 3.46 -2.21
N ASN A 199 11.11 2.80 -1.87
CA ASN A 199 10.13 3.31 -0.91
C ASN A 199 10.73 3.34 0.50
N SER A 200 10.35 4.35 1.28
CA SER A 200 10.84 4.54 2.64
C SER A 200 9.74 4.97 3.60
N GLY A 201 9.94 4.74 4.88
CA GLY A 201 8.94 4.96 5.92
C GLY A 201 8.02 3.78 6.15
N ALA A 202 6.98 4.01 6.94
CA ALA A 202 6.01 3.00 7.28
C ALA A 202 4.67 3.61 7.72
N PHE A 203 3.61 2.80 7.60
CA PHE A 203 2.35 3.05 8.28
C PHE A 203 2.20 2.16 9.51
N LEU A 204 1.72 2.75 10.60
CA LEU A 204 1.22 2.01 11.75
C LEU A 204 -0.26 1.76 11.53
N VAL A 205 -0.64 0.49 11.37
CA VAL A 205 -1.98 0.06 11.00
C VAL A 205 -2.63 -0.67 12.17
N GLN A 206 -3.78 -0.20 12.62
CA GLN A 206 -4.62 -0.86 13.62
C GLN A 206 -5.81 -1.53 12.94
N ILE A 207 -6.06 -2.78 13.31
CA ILE A 207 -7.10 -3.64 12.75
C ILE A 207 -8.02 -4.04 13.89
N GLN A 208 -9.29 -3.65 13.80
CA GLN A 208 -10.32 -3.94 14.78
C GLN A 208 -11.35 -4.88 14.17
N PHE A 209 -11.58 -6.02 14.82
CA PHE A 209 -12.54 -7.02 14.36
C PHE A 209 -13.93 -6.66 14.85
N ALA A 210 -14.92 -6.66 13.95
CA ALA A 210 -16.33 -6.64 14.33
C ALA A 210 -16.69 -7.96 15.05
N GLN A 211 -17.64 -7.86 15.98
CA GLN A 211 -18.17 -9.01 16.73
C GLN A 211 -19.08 -9.87 15.88
#